data_AF-A0A0J1D501-F1
#
_entry.id   AF-A0A0J1D501-F1
#
_cell.length_a   1.000
_cell.length_b   1.000
_cell.length_c   1.000
_cell.angle_alpha   90.00
_cell.angle_beta   90.00
_cell.angle_gamma   90.00
#
_symmetry.space_group_name_H-M   'P 1'
#
loop_
_entity.id
_entity.type
_entity.pdbx_description
1 polymer ?
#
loop_
_entity_poly.entity_id
_entity_poly.type
_entity_poly.pdbx_seq_one_letter_code
_entity_poly.pdbx_strand_id
1 'polypeptide(L)'
;MYIPFVRPLSRLSLALPLLILAACGGKAAPTPSYQAEMFSTGTSPFAHNYDATSQETCEASRRALLSQGYMTTMTQPDTVDATKNFQPTPDTHVVVSFHVVCTAGENASNTSIAYVNAVQDGYTLKKSDTSASVGLSVLGSLSLPIRSNSDSMVKISSETVPAGKFYDRFFSLVGHYLRTVPRSSPIPGENVSSQALAPSLILNSPELTPIPIVVQTPAASSAARAVVPSAASAATAASAVSAASATAVTAAVTAAVPASAPAAASATTP
;
A
#
# COMPACT_ATOMS: atom_id res chain seq x y z
N MET A 1 30.30 83.53 -4.49
CA MET A 1 30.47 83.20 -3.07
C MET A 1 30.78 81.71 -2.99
N TYR A 2 32.04 81.35 -2.82
CA TYR A 2 32.56 79.98 -2.86
C TYR A 2 32.96 79.61 -1.43
N ILE A 3 32.39 78.55 -0.87
CA ILE A 3 32.83 77.98 0.42
C ILE A 3 33.20 76.52 0.14
N PRO A 4 34.48 76.14 0.25
CA PRO A 4 34.89 74.75 0.22
C PRO A 4 34.79 74.18 1.64
N PHE A 5 34.25 72.96 1.78
CA PHE A 5 34.45 72.20 3.00
C PHE A 5 34.95 70.79 2.66
N VAL A 6 36.17 70.56 3.14
CA VAL A 6 37.02 69.40 2.96
C VAL A 6 36.48 68.27 3.84
N ARG A 7 36.30 67.07 3.30
CA ARG A 7 36.07 65.85 4.10
C ARG A 7 37.31 64.94 4.00
N PRO A 8 37.90 64.53 5.12
CA PRO A 8 39.12 63.73 5.12
C PRO A 8 38.81 62.27 4.75
N LEU A 9 39.56 61.74 3.78
CA LEU A 9 39.81 60.31 3.63
C LEU A 9 40.91 59.89 4.61
N SER A 10 40.65 58.91 5.49
CA SER A 10 41.54 57.74 5.62
C SER A 10 41.14 56.77 6.72
N ARG A 11 40.90 55.54 6.26
CA ARG A 11 41.44 54.27 6.77
C ARG A 11 41.13 53.88 8.21
N LEU A 12 40.19 52.96 8.35
CA LEU A 12 40.39 51.83 9.26
C LEU A 12 39.76 50.55 8.69
N SER A 13 40.64 49.66 8.26
CA SER A 13 40.56 48.21 8.47
C SER A 13 39.54 47.38 7.68
N LEU A 14 39.95 47.13 6.44
CA LEU A 14 40.06 45.80 5.82
C LEU A 14 40.15 44.64 6.86
N ALA A 15 39.04 44.01 7.23
CA ALA A 15 39.02 42.69 7.88
C ALA A 15 37.60 42.08 7.85
N LEU A 16 37.06 41.79 6.66
CA LEU A 16 35.91 40.88 6.58
C LEU A 16 35.90 39.99 5.31
N PRO A 17 36.93 39.17 5.07
CA PRO A 17 36.73 37.96 4.28
C PRO A 17 37.20 36.75 5.09
N LEU A 18 36.44 36.33 6.11
CA LEU A 18 36.69 35.06 6.80
C LEU A 18 35.41 34.35 7.25
N LEU A 19 34.35 34.43 6.44
CA LEU A 19 33.05 33.81 6.73
C LEU A 19 32.51 32.94 5.58
N ILE A 20 33.39 32.38 4.74
CA ILE A 20 33.00 31.50 3.62
C ILE A 20 33.57 30.08 3.74
N LEU A 21 33.77 29.54 4.95
CA LEU A 21 34.32 28.18 5.07
C LEU A 21 33.69 27.33 6.18
N ALA A 22 32.35 27.31 6.25
CA ALA A 22 31.62 26.39 7.14
C ALA A 22 30.39 25.74 6.49
N ALA A 23 30.38 25.56 5.16
CA ALA A 23 29.30 24.89 4.45
C ALA A 23 29.81 23.69 3.63
N CYS A 24 30.61 22.83 4.26
CA CYS A 24 30.83 21.45 3.82
C CYS A 24 30.52 20.52 4.99
N GLY A 25 29.25 20.54 5.43
CA GLY A 25 28.72 19.49 6.29
C GLY A 25 28.66 18.20 5.48
N GLY A 26 29.62 17.31 5.73
CA GLY A 26 29.70 16.01 5.11
C GLY A 26 28.35 15.29 5.23
N LYS A 27 27.87 14.77 4.10
CA LYS A 27 26.78 13.79 4.09
C LYS A 27 27.29 12.55 4.82
N ALA A 28 27.01 12.47 6.12
CA ALA A 28 27.13 11.23 6.86
C ALA A 28 26.33 10.17 6.10
N ALA A 29 26.97 9.05 5.78
CA ALA A 29 26.28 7.91 5.21
C ALA A 29 25.13 7.52 6.16
N PRO A 30 23.89 7.32 5.68
CA PRO A 30 22.78 6.94 6.54
C PRO A 30 23.11 5.61 7.22
N THR A 31 23.33 5.65 8.54
CA THR A 31 23.44 4.44 9.35
C THR A 31 22.09 3.71 9.32
N PRO A 32 22.07 2.37 9.19
CA PRO A 32 20.83 1.63 8.99
C PRO A 32 19.83 1.81 10.14
N SER A 33 18.58 2.03 9.73
CA SER A 33 17.48 2.73 10.42
C SER A 33 16.85 2.05 11.63
N TYR A 34 17.34 0.90 12.12
CA TYR A 34 16.75 0.23 13.28
C TYR A 34 17.22 0.82 14.63
N GLN A 35 18.46 1.31 14.71
CA GLN A 35 18.97 1.89 15.97
C GLN A 35 18.39 3.28 16.28
N ALA A 36 17.75 3.92 15.30
CA ALA A 36 16.98 5.14 15.49
C ALA A 36 15.55 4.87 16.00
N GLU A 37 15.07 3.62 15.93
CA GLU A 37 13.75 3.23 16.43
C GLU A 37 13.77 3.20 17.95
N MET A 38 13.36 4.33 18.54
CA MET A 38 13.15 4.48 19.97
C MET A 38 11.66 4.30 20.23
N PHE A 39 11.25 3.07 20.52
CA PHE A 39 9.87 2.71 20.91
C PHE A 39 9.43 3.54 22.14
N SER A 40 8.94 4.74 21.88
CA SER A 40 8.55 5.73 22.88
C SER A 40 7.09 5.59 23.23
N THR A 41 6.73 5.86 24.48
CA THR A 41 5.35 5.84 24.99
C THR A 41 4.55 7.10 24.63
N GLY A 42 5.13 8.03 23.87
CA GLY A 42 4.45 9.24 23.40
C GLY A 42 3.47 8.99 22.25
N THR A 43 2.88 10.07 21.73
CA THR A 43 1.97 10.02 20.58
C THR A 43 2.70 9.42 19.36
N SER A 44 2.23 8.25 18.90
CA SER A 44 2.78 7.61 17.71
C SER A 44 2.33 8.36 16.44
N PRO A 45 3.25 8.69 15.51
CA PRO A 45 2.89 9.30 14.23
C PRO A 45 2.14 8.34 13.29
N PHE A 46 2.13 7.04 13.62
CA PHE A 46 1.47 5.98 12.86
C PHE A 46 0.11 5.61 13.44
N ALA A 47 -0.35 6.29 14.49
CA ALA A 47 -1.62 6.03 15.14
C ALA A 47 -2.46 7.30 15.28
N HIS A 48 -3.78 7.18 15.08
CA HIS A 48 -4.70 8.28 15.32
C HIS A 48 -6.02 7.79 15.92
N ASN A 49 -6.51 8.50 16.94
CA ASN A 49 -7.78 8.20 17.59
C ASN A 49 -8.96 8.85 16.84
N TYR A 50 -10.10 8.17 16.78
CA TYR A 50 -11.33 8.69 16.21
C TYR A 50 -12.54 8.42 17.11
N ASP A 51 -13.48 9.36 17.11
CA ASP A 51 -14.81 9.21 17.73
C ASP A 51 -15.77 8.46 16.79
N ALA A 52 -15.37 7.25 16.42
CA ALA A 52 -16.14 6.32 15.60
C ALA A 52 -15.79 4.87 15.97
N THR A 53 -16.67 3.93 15.64
CA THR A 53 -16.35 2.50 15.82
C THR A 53 -15.19 2.07 14.91
N SER A 54 -14.49 0.99 15.25
CA SER A 54 -13.37 0.48 14.43
C SER A 54 -13.75 0.19 12.98
N GLN A 55 -14.93 -0.40 12.77
CA GLN A 55 -15.47 -0.69 11.45
C GLN A 55 -15.71 0.59 10.64
N GLU A 56 -16.30 1.61 11.25
CA GLU A 56 -16.55 2.89 10.57
C GLU A 56 -15.26 3.62 10.22
N THR A 57 -14.28 3.59 11.13
CA THR A 57 -12.95 4.16 10.90
C THR A 57 -12.23 3.47 9.73
N CYS A 58 -12.33 2.15 9.62
CA CYS A 58 -11.71 1.42 8.52
C CYS A 58 -12.47 1.61 7.19
N GLU A 59 -13.79 1.67 7.20
CA GLU A 59 -14.56 2.06 6.01
C GLU A 59 -14.25 3.49 5.55
N ALA A 60 -14.11 4.44 6.48
CA ALA A 60 -13.67 5.79 6.17
C ALA A 60 -12.22 5.83 5.64
N SER A 61 -11.34 5.00 6.19
CA SER A 61 -9.96 4.84 5.70
C SER A 61 -9.91 4.32 4.28
N ARG A 62 -10.73 3.30 3.97
CA ARG A 62 -10.88 2.78 2.61
C ARG A 62 -11.36 3.87 1.65
N ARG A 63 -12.38 4.64 2.02
CA ARG A 63 -12.89 5.76 1.19
C ARG A 63 -11.84 6.84 0.98
N ALA A 64 -11.09 7.19 2.02
CA ALA A 64 -9.97 8.11 1.92
C ALA A 64 -8.93 7.61 0.90
N LEU A 65 -8.48 6.36 1.00
CA LEU A 65 -7.51 5.76 0.10
C LEU A 65 -8.01 5.71 -1.35
N LEU A 66 -9.25 5.28 -1.56
CA LEU A 66 -9.90 5.26 -2.88
C LEU A 66 -9.96 6.66 -3.50
N SER A 67 -10.26 7.69 -2.70
CA SER A 67 -10.30 9.08 -3.20
C SER A 67 -8.92 9.63 -3.60
N GLN A 68 -7.85 9.05 -3.06
CA GLN A 68 -6.47 9.36 -3.47
C GLN A 68 -5.97 8.49 -4.63
N GLY A 69 -6.83 7.62 -5.18
CA GLY A 69 -6.51 6.75 -6.32
C GLY A 69 -5.70 5.50 -5.94
N TYR A 70 -5.78 5.05 -4.68
CA TYR A 70 -5.24 3.76 -4.28
C TYR A 70 -6.23 2.64 -4.61
N MET A 71 -5.72 1.48 -5.00
CA MET A 71 -6.52 0.26 -5.11
C MET A 71 -6.57 -0.40 -3.74
N THR A 72 -7.78 -0.55 -3.17
CA THR A 72 -7.96 -1.08 -1.81
C THR A 72 -8.44 -2.53 -1.82
N THR A 73 -7.94 -3.31 -0.87
CA THR A 73 -8.42 -4.64 -0.51
C THR A 73 -8.81 -4.62 0.97
N MET A 74 -10.02 -5.08 1.30
CA MET A 74 -10.44 -5.30 2.69
C MET A 74 -10.61 -6.80 2.89
N THR A 75 -9.74 -7.39 3.69
CA THR A 75 -9.82 -8.82 4.04
C THR A 75 -10.69 -9.03 5.29
N GLN A 76 -10.73 -8.02 6.18
CA GLN A 76 -11.54 -7.98 7.40
C GLN A 76 -12.18 -6.59 7.56
N PRO A 77 -13.28 -6.45 8.34
CA PRO A 77 -13.94 -5.15 8.55
C PRO A 77 -13.08 -4.13 9.30
N ASP A 78 -12.02 -4.57 9.95
CA ASP A 78 -11.09 -3.77 10.78
C ASP A 78 -9.72 -3.59 10.12
N THR A 79 -9.52 -4.05 8.88
CA THR A 79 -8.23 -3.99 8.19
C THR A 79 -8.41 -3.57 6.73
N VAL A 80 -7.64 -2.57 6.29
CA VAL A 80 -7.61 -2.09 4.91
C VAL A 80 -6.19 -2.09 4.39
N ASP A 81 -5.96 -2.84 3.33
CA ASP A 81 -4.74 -2.77 2.53
C ASP A 81 -4.99 -1.92 1.30
N ALA A 82 -3.98 -1.17 0.85
CA ALA A 82 -4.12 -0.44 -0.40
C ALA A 82 -2.79 -0.23 -1.11
N THR A 83 -2.79 -0.24 -2.44
CA THR A 83 -1.57 -0.03 -3.23
C THR A 83 -1.77 1.06 -4.28
N LYS A 84 -0.69 1.78 -4.58
CA LYS A 84 -0.63 2.74 -5.68
C LYS A 84 0.72 2.70 -6.34
N ASN A 85 0.70 2.62 -7.67
CA ASN A 85 1.89 2.57 -8.49
C ASN A 85 2.21 3.96 -9.03
N PHE A 86 3.50 4.30 -9.02
CA PHE A 86 4.06 5.51 -9.58
C PHE A 86 5.20 5.13 -10.52
N GLN A 87 5.35 5.88 -11.60
CA GLN A 87 6.46 5.72 -12.54
C GLN A 87 7.11 7.09 -12.77
N PRO A 88 8.04 7.52 -11.88
CA PRO A 88 8.66 8.84 -11.98
C PRO A 88 9.48 9.01 -13.26
N THR A 89 10.10 7.93 -13.73
CA THR A 89 10.88 7.85 -14.98
C THR A 89 10.51 6.55 -15.69
N PRO A 90 10.72 6.41 -17.02
CA PRO A 90 10.32 5.21 -17.76
C PRO A 90 10.93 3.91 -17.21
N ASP A 91 12.13 3.96 -16.63
CA ASP A 91 12.86 2.79 -16.14
C ASP A 91 12.72 2.57 -14.63
N THR A 92 11.99 3.44 -13.91
CA THR A 92 11.82 3.36 -12.46
C THR A 92 10.35 3.24 -12.08
N HIS A 93 10.03 2.19 -11.34
CA HIS A 93 8.70 1.94 -10.80
C HIS A 93 8.73 2.03 -9.28
N VAL A 94 7.73 2.68 -8.70
CA VAL A 94 7.60 2.84 -7.27
C VAL A 94 6.21 2.39 -6.86
N VAL A 95 6.12 1.51 -5.88
CA VAL A 95 4.84 1.04 -5.32
C VAL A 95 4.73 1.54 -3.90
N VAL A 96 3.64 2.23 -3.58
CA VAL A 96 3.31 2.60 -2.20
C VAL A 96 2.19 1.69 -1.71
N SER A 97 2.48 0.93 -0.66
CA SER A 97 1.56 -0.03 -0.02
C SER A 97 1.18 0.48 1.36
N PHE A 98 -0.10 0.74 1.57
CA PHE A 98 -0.73 1.05 2.85
C PHE A 98 -1.24 -0.22 3.50
N HIS A 99 -1.09 -0.26 4.82
CA HIS A 99 -1.70 -1.22 5.72
C HIS A 99 -2.35 -0.43 6.86
N VAL A 100 -3.67 -0.48 6.97
CA VAL A 100 -4.45 0.19 8.00
C VAL A 100 -5.14 -0.87 8.85
N VAL A 101 -4.99 -0.77 10.17
CA VAL A 101 -5.68 -1.64 11.14
C VAL A 101 -6.41 -0.75 12.13
N CYS A 102 -7.72 -0.96 12.29
CA CYS A 102 -8.56 -0.19 13.19
C CYS A 102 -8.97 -1.03 14.40
N THR A 103 -8.59 -0.62 15.60
CA THR A 103 -8.98 -1.32 16.83
C THR A 103 -9.99 -0.52 17.63
N ALA A 104 -10.75 -1.18 18.50
CA ALA A 104 -11.60 -0.49 19.47
C ALA A 104 -10.75 0.38 20.40
N GLY A 105 -11.29 1.54 20.78
CA GLY A 105 -10.68 2.42 21.76
C GLY A 105 -10.78 1.86 23.17
N GLU A 106 -9.94 2.36 24.07
CA GLU A 106 -9.74 1.78 25.40
C GLU A 106 -10.95 1.93 26.34
N ASN A 107 -11.85 2.89 26.10
CA ASN A 107 -12.89 3.27 27.07
C ASN A 107 -14.29 3.56 26.48
N ALA A 108 -14.55 3.33 25.19
CA ALA A 108 -15.89 3.55 24.64
C ALA A 108 -16.20 2.65 23.44
N SER A 109 -17.44 2.17 23.38
CA SER A 109 -17.97 1.41 22.23
C SER A 109 -18.00 2.19 20.92
N ASN A 110 -17.86 3.52 20.98
CA ASN A 110 -17.90 4.43 19.84
C ASN A 110 -16.56 5.14 19.58
N THR A 111 -15.45 4.65 20.13
CA THR A 111 -14.12 5.17 19.81
C THR A 111 -13.24 4.08 19.23
N SER A 112 -12.27 4.49 18.42
CA SER A 112 -11.32 3.59 17.79
C SER A 112 -9.96 4.24 17.60
N ILE A 113 -8.95 3.40 17.39
CA ILE A 113 -7.59 3.81 17.06
C ILE A 113 -7.27 3.21 15.69
N ALA A 114 -6.84 4.03 14.74
CA ALA A 114 -6.33 3.56 13.46
C ALA A 114 -4.80 3.53 13.50
N TYR A 115 -4.21 2.36 13.31
CA TYR A 115 -2.78 2.16 13.12
C TYR A 115 -2.49 2.03 11.63
N VAL A 116 -1.53 2.78 11.12
CA VAL A 116 -1.25 2.89 9.69
C VAL A 116 0.23 2.77 9.43
N ASN A 117 0.58 1.88 8.52
CA ASN A 117 1.92 1.79 7.96
C ASN A 117 1.85 1.95 6.45
N ALA A 118 2.73 2.75 5.87
CA ALA A 118 2.92 2.84 4.44
C ALA A 118 4.37 2.51 4.09
N VAL A 119 4.56 1.57 3.18
CA VAL A 119 5.87 1.16 2.67
C VAL A 119 5.99 1.54 1.21
N GLN A 120 7.13 2.10 0.85
CA GLN A 120 7.52 2.42 -0.51
C GLN A 120 8.53 1.40 -1.01
N ASP A 121 8.18 0.69 -2.08
CA ASP A 121 9.07 -0.22 -2.78
C ASP A 121 9.52 0.40 -4.10
N GLY A 122 10.83 0.49 -4.31
CA GLY A 122 11.44 0.97 -5.54
C GLY A 122 11.91 -0.19 -6.41
N TYR A 123 11.62 -0.14 -7.70
CA TYR A 123 12.02 -1.11 -8.72
C TYR A 123 12.71 -0.39 -9.89
N THR A 124 13.73 -1.03 -10.45
CA THR A 124 14.38 -0.58 -11.68
C THR A 124 14.41 -1.70 -12.72
N LEU A 125 14.45 -1.32 -13.98
CA LEU A 125 14.63 -2.21 -15.11
C LEU A 125 16.09 -2.64 -15.20
N LYS A 126 16.37 -3.90 -14.85
CA LYS A 126 17.68 -4.50 -15.04
C LYS A 126 17.74 -5.16 -16.39
N LYS A 127 18.52 -4.53 -17.28
CA LYS A 127 18.80 -4.97 -18.63
C LYS A 127 19.90 -6.04 -18.62
N SER A 128 19.57 -7.27 -18.96
CA SER A 128 20.54 -8.38 -19.05
C SER A 128 20.71 -8.83 -20.50
N ASP A 129 21.93 -8.73 -21.03
CA ASP A 129 22.26 -9.26 -22.35
C ASP A 129 22.66 -10.74 -22.21
N THR A 130 21.78 -11.66 -22.59
CA THR A 130 22.10 -13.11 -22.66
C THR A 130 22.58 -13.45 -24.07
N SER A 131 23.76 -14.07 -24.19
CA SER A 131 24.27 -14.55 -25.47
C SER A 131 24.08 -16.06 -25.57
N ALA A 132 23.47 -16.55 -26.66
CA ALA A 132 23.36 -17.97 -26.95
C ALA A 132 24.54 -18.40 -27.84
N SER A 133 25.43 -19.27 -27.33
CA SER A 133 26.48 -19.88 -28.13
C SER A 133 25.94 -21.14 -28.81
N VAL A 134 26.06 -21.21 -30.14
CA VAL A 134 25.75 -22.44 -30.89
C VAL A 134 27.04 -23.23 -31.04
N GLY A 135 27.12 -24.37 -30.35
CA GLY A 135 28.23 -25.30 -30.48
C GLY A 135 28.07 -26.14 -31.75
N LEU A 136 28.88 -25.87 -32.78
CA LEU A 136 29.03 -26.75 -33.92
C LEU A 136 30.14 -27.75 -33.60
N SER A 137 29.74 -28.93 -33.10
CA SER A 137 30.63 -30.08 -32.96
C SER A 137 31.31 -30.32 -34.30
N VAL A 138 32.66 -30.37 -34.29
CA VAL A 138 33.61 -30.58 -35.40
C VAL A 138 34.38 -29.33 -35.87
N LEU A 139 33.90 -28.08 -35.72
CA LEU A 139 34.60 -26.91 -36.30
C LEU A 139 34.81 -25.69 -35.38
N GLY A 140 34.38 -25.75 -34.12
CA GLY A 140 34.54 -24.65 -33.17
C GLY A 140 33.28 -23.78 -33.07
N SER A 141 33.04 -23.24 -31.88
CA SER A 141 31.84 -22.47 -31.54
C SER A 141 31.83 -21.10 -32.22
N LEU A 142 30.76 -20.77 -32.93
CA LEU A 142 30.48 -19.41 -33.41
C LEU A 142 29.48 -18.76 -32.45
N SER A 143 29.97 -17.84 -31.61
CA SER A 143 29.12 -17.00 -30.76
C SER A 143 28.57 -15.85 -31.61
N LEU A 144 27.34 -16.00 -32.10
CA LEU A 144 26.61 -14.85 -32.63
C LEU A 144 26.00 -14.10 -31.43
N PRO A 145 26.25 -12.79 -31.26
CA PRO A 145 25.57 -12.00 -30.25
C PRO A 145 24.11 -11.84 -30.68
N ILE A 146 23.28 -12.83 -30.38
CA ILE A 146 21.83 -12.68 -30.44
C ILE A 146 21.48 -11.78 -29.24
N ARG A 147 21.27 -10.49 -29.49
CA ARG A 147 20.92 -9.53 -28.46
C ARG A 147 19.51 -9.81 -27.93
N SER A 148 19.34 -10.85 -27.12
CA SER A 148 18.12 -11.01 -26.32
C SER A 148 18.25 -10.12 -25.09
N ASN A 149 17.52 -9.02 -25.13
CA ASN A 149 17.45 -8.10 -24.02
C ASN A 149 16.31 -8.54 -23.10
N SER A 150 16.63 -9.19 -21.97
CA SER A 150 15.64 -9.43 -20.93
C SER A 150 15.59 -8.21 -20.03
N ASP A 151 14.44 -7.55 -20.04
CA ASP A 151 14.12 -6.53 -19.08
C ASP A 151 13.46 -7.19 -17.87
N SER A 152 14.05 -7.01 -16.68
CA SER A 152 13.52 -7.57 -15.44
C SER A 152 13.43 -6.48 -14.39
N MET A 153 12.26 -6.33 -13.79
CA MET A 153 12.08 -5.46 -12.63
C MET A 153 12.75 -6.11 -11.42
N VAL A 154 13.77 -5.46 -10.89
CA VAL A 154 14.40 -5.86 -9.63
C VAL A 154 14.07 -4.84 -8.56
N LYS A 155 13.69 -5.32 -7.37
CA LYS A 155 13.45 -4.46 -6.21
C LYS A 155 14.78 -3.93 -5.71
N ILE A 156 14.93 -2.60 -5.70
CA ILE A 156 16.16 -1.89 -5.33
C ILE A 156 16.06 -1.17 -3.98
N SER A 157 14.85 -0.87 -3.51
CA SER A 157 14.61 -0.25 -2.20
C SER A 157 13.27 -0.72 -1.62
N SER A 158 13.20 -0.76 -0.29
CA SER A 158 11.99 -0.99 0.50
C SER A 158 12.12 -0.17 1.76
N GLU A 159 11.34 0.90 1.86
CA GLU A 159 11.46 1.87 2.94
C GLU A 159 10.08 2.25 3.46
N THR A 160 9.93 2.33 4.78
CA THR A 160 8.72 2.91 5.38
C THR A 160 8.65 4.38 5.02
N VAL A 161 7.49 4.84 4.53
CA VAL A 161 7.27 6.25 4.21
C VAL A 161 7.44 7.07 5.50
N PRO A 162 8.28 8.12 5.48
CA PRO A 162 8.59 8.88 6.69
C PRO A 162 7.34 9.55 7.26
N ALA A 163 7.31 9.63 8.59
CA ALA A 163 6.27 10.32 9.35
C ALA A 163 6.18 11.82 8.99
N GLY A 164 5.06 12.44 9.37
CA GLY A 164 4.79 13.87 9.20
C GLY A 164 3.57 14.11 8.30
N LYS A 165 3.67 15.12 7.43
CA LYS A 165 2.53 15.61 6.62
C LYS A 165 1.82 14.52 5.82
N PHE A 166 2.52 13.45 5.44
CA PHE A 166 1.92 12.33 4.71
C PHE A 166 0.80 11.66 5.53
N TYR A 167 1.11 11.22 6.75
CA TYR A 167 0.15 10.60 7.66
C TYR A 167 -0.87 11.61 8.18
N ASP A 168 -0.46 12.85 8.48
CA ASP A 168 -1.39 13.91 8.92
C ASP A 168 -2.51 14.16 7.90
N ARG A 169 -2.17 14.16 6.61
CA ARG A 169 -3.14 14.35 5.51
C ARG A 169 -4.06 13.15 5.37
N PHE A 170 -3.51 11.94 5.48
CA PHE A 170 -4.32 10.72 5.49
C PHE A 170 -5.33 10.76 6.65
N PHE A 171 -4.87 10.96 7.88
CA PHE A 171 -5.74 10.98 9.06
C PHE A 171 -6.79 12.09 9.02
N SER A 172 -6.40 13.28 8.56
CA SER A 172 -7.35 14.38 8.33
C SER A 172 -8.45 14.01 7.34
N LEU A 173 -8.11 13.25 6.29
CA LEU A 173 -9.05 12.81 5.27
C LEU A 173 -9.99 11.72 5.80
N VAL A 174 -9.48 10.76 6.58
CA VAL A 174 -10.32 9.76 7.28
C VAL A 174 -11.34 10.47 8.18
N GLY A 175 -10.87 11.41 9.00
CA GLY A 175 -11.74 12.20 9.87
C GLY A 175 -12.79 13.00 9.08
N HIS A 176 -12.45 13.49 7.88
CA HIS A 176 -13.43 14.12 6.99
C HIS A 176 -14.53 13.13 6.57
N TYR A 177 -14.17 11.95 6.06
CA TYR A 177 -15.16 10.93 5.65
C TYR A 177 -16.04 10.44 6.80
N LEU A 178 -15.51 10.35 8.02
CA LEU A 178 -16.29 10.01 9.22
C LEU A 178 -17.37 11.04 9.57
N ARG A 179 -17.19 12.31 9.15
CA ARG A 179 -18.13 13.41 9.40
C ARG A 179 -19.10 13.64 8.24
N THR A 180 -18.67 13.39 7.00
CA THR A 180 -19.44 13.77 5.80
C THR A 180 -20.22 12.63 5.18
N VAL A 181 -19.85 11.37 5.41
CA VAL A 181 -20.59 10.22 4.88
C VAL A 181 -21.74 9.88 5.83
N PRO A 182 -22.99 9.89 5.36
CA PRO A 182 -24.12 9.42 6.15
C PRO A 182 -23.85 7.97 6.56
N ARG A 183 -23.85 7.72 7.87
CA ARG A 183 -23.82 6.36 8.39
C ARG A 183 -25.11 5.69 7.95
N SER A 184 -25.00 4.64 7.15
CA SER A 184 -26.12 3.74 6.87
C SER A 184 -26.45 3.03 8.18
N SER A 185 -27.23 3.68 9.05
CA SER A 185 -27.77 3.03 10.23
C SER A 185 -28.70 1.91 9.75
N PRO A 186 -28.62 0.69 10.31
CA PRO A 186 -29.64 -0.32 10.09
C PRO A 186 -30.98 0.29 10.46
N ILE A 187 -31.93 0.39 9.52
CA ILE A 187 -33.28 0.91 9.80
C ILE A 187 -33.89 -0.03 10.86
N PRO A 188 -34.07 0.41 12.13
CA PRO A 188 -34.57 -0.48 13.16
C PRO A 188 -36.07 -0.68 12.93
N GLY A 189 -36.45 -1.86 12.46
CA GLY A 189 -37.84 -2.32 12.52
C GLY A 189 -38.77 -1.93 11.37
N GLU A 190 -38.26 -1.58 10.18
CA GLU A 190 -39.16 -1.42 9.03
C GLU A 190 -39.30 -2.75 8.31
N ASN A 191 -40.50 -3.35 8.39
CA ASN A 191 -40.94 -4.33 7.40
C ASN A 191 -40.80 -3.61 6.06
N VAL A 192 -39.75 -3.92 5.28
CA VAL A 192 -39.50 -3.31 3.97
C VAL A 192 -40.67 -3.70 3.07
N SER A 193 -41.74 -2.92 3.13
CA SER A 193 -42.93 -3.14 2.36
C SER A 193 -42.62 -2.68 0.95
N SER A 194 -42.29 -3.66 0.11
CA SER A 194 -42.19 -3.47 -1.32
C SER A 194 -43.60 -3.26 -1.84
N GLN A 195 -44.13 -2.05 -1.71
CA GLN A 195 -45.39 -1.68 -2.32
C GLN A 195 -45.17 -1.68 -3.84
N ALA A 196 -45.60 -2.75 -4.50
CA ALA A 196 -45.69 -2.74 -5.96
C ALA A 196 -46.54 -1.54 -6.35
N LEU A 197 -46.00 -0.64 -7.18
CA LEU A 197 -46.78 0.45 -7.73
C LEU A 197 -47.99 -0.18 -8.44
N ALA A 198 -49.20 0.22 -8.05
CA ALA A 198 -50.40 -0.28 -8.68
C ALA A 198 -50.27 -0.12 -10.20
N PRO A 199 -50.64 -1.14 -11.01
CA PRO A 199 -50.71 -0.95 -12.45
C PRO A 199 -51.60 0.26 -12.70
N SER A 200 -51.05 1.21 -13.45
CA SER A 200 -51.64 2.51 -13.73
C SER A 200 -53.14 2.35 -13.96
N LEU A 201 -53.96 3.10 -13.22
CA LEU A 201 -55.36 3.28 -13.56
C LEU A 201 -55.38 3.58 -15.06
N ILE A 202 -56.01 2.67 -15.79
CA ILE A 202 -56.28 2.79 -17.21
C ILE A 202 -57.02 4.10 -17.34
N LEU A 203 -56.33 5.14 -17.83
CA LEU A 203 -56.99 6.34 -18.27
C LEU A 203 -57.84 5.86 -19.45
N ASN A 204 -59.16 5.81 -19.27
CA ASN A 204 -60.10 5.60 -20.36
C ASN A 204 -59.96 6.79 -21.33
N SER A 205 -58.96 6.72 -22.20
CA SER A 205 -58.87 7.55 -23.39
C SER A 205 -59.71 6.86 -24.46
N PRO A 206 -60.73 7.52 -25.03
CA PRO A 206 -61.62 6.87 -25.96
C PRO A 206 -60.87 6.51 -27.24
N GLU A 207 -61.00 5.22 -27.60
CA GLU A 207 -61.04 4.65 -28.94
C GLU A 207 -60.03 5.17 -29.98
N LEU A 208 -58.94 4.40 -30.16
CA LEU A 208 -58.44 4.14 -31.51
C LEU A 208 -58.46 2.63 -31.74
N THR A 209 -59.42 2.20 -32.55
CA THR A 209 -59.52 0.86 -33.12
C THR A 209 -58.21 0.47 -33.83
N PRO A 210 -57.56 -0.65 -33.46
CA PRO A 210 -56.39 -1.12 -34.17
C PRO A 210 -56.80 -1.93 -35.41
N ILE A 211 -56.39 -1.47 -36.57
CA ILE A 211 -56.32 -2.26 -37.80
C ILE A 211 -55.26 -3.37 -37.63
N PRO A 212 -55.56 -4.64 -37.94
CA PRO A 212 -54.61 -5.73 -37.76
C PRO A 212 -53.47 -5.63 -38.79
N ILE A 213 -52.24 -5.48 -38.31
CA ILE A 213 -51.03 -5.67 -39.11
C ILE A 213 -50.80 -7.18 -39.21
N VAL A 214 -50.97 -7.73 -40.42
CA VAL A 214 -50.60 -9.11 -40.73
C VAL A 214 -49.08 -9.21 -40.78
N VAL A 215 -48.48 -9.85 -39.77
CA VAL A 215 -47.06 -10.22 -39.80
C VAL A 215 -46.91 -11.44 -40.68
N GLN A 216 -46.40 -11.26 -41.90
CA GLN A 216 -45.90 -12.38 -42.70
C GLN A 216 -44.54 -12.82 -42.15
N THR A 217 -44.41 -14.12 -41.94
CA THR A 217 -43.16 -14.79 -41.56
C THR A 217 -42.38 -15.18 -42.81
N PRO A 218 -41.15 -14.69 -43.05
CA PRO A 218 -40.25 -15.30 -44.00
C PRO A 218 -39.30 -16.30 -43.32
N ALA A 219 -39.02 -17.33 -44.09
CA ALA A 219 -38.42 -18.60 -43.73
C ALA A 219 -36.99 -18.55 -43.17
N ALA A 220 -36.66 -19.62 -42.45
CA ALA A 220 -35.34 -19.97 -41.95
C ALA A 220 -34.26 -20.05 -43.05
N SER A 221 -33.01 -19.72 -42.68
CA SER A 221 -31.83 -20.28 -43.34
C SER A 221 -30.86 -20.82 -42.28
N SER A 222 -30.68 -22.14 -42.34
CA SER A 222 -29.70 -22.92 -41.60
C SER A 222 -28.29 -22.72 -42.17
N ALA A 223 -27.28 -22.64 -41.29
CA ALA A 223 -25.94 -23.27 -41.43
C ALA A 223 -25.01 -22.71 -40.33
N ALA A 224 -24.85 -23.45 -39.23
CA ALA A 224 -23.68 -24.31 -38.97
C ALA A 224 -22.64 -23.62 -38.08
N ARG A 225 -22.35 -24.22 -36.91
CA ARG A 225 -20.99 -24.61 -36.47
C ARG A 225 -21.10 -25.71 -35.40
N ALA A 226 -20.10 -26.58 -35.45
CA ALA A 226 -20.10 -27.96 -35.02
C ALA A 226 -20.18 -28.20 -33.51
N VAL A 227 -20.81 -29.34 -33.19
CA VAL A 227 -20.77 -30.06 -31.91
C VAL A 227 -19.41 -30.75 -31.78
N VAL A 228 -18.80 -30.67 -30.60
CA VAL A 228 -17.74 -31.59 -30.15
C VAL A 228 -18.26 -32.23 -28.85
N PRO A 229 -18.25 -33.57 -28.70
CA PRO A 229 -19.05 -34.22 -27.68
C PRO A 229 -18.39 -34.24 -26.31
N SER A 230 -19.27 -34.24 -25.31
CA SER A 230 -19.04 -34.64 -23.93
C SER A 230 -18.61 -36.11 -23.84
N ALA A 231 -17.61 -36.40 -23.03
CA ALA A 231 -17.44 -37.71 -22.39
C ALA A 231 -16.92 -37.51 -20.96
N ALA A 232 -17.75 -37.91 -20.01
CA ALA A 232 -17.43 -38.02 -18.61
C ALA A 232 -16.45 -39.18 -18.34
N SER A 233 -15.60 -39.04 -17.34
CA SER A 233 -15.37 -40.12 -16.37
C SER A 233 -14.86 -39.55 -15.05
N ALA A 234 -15.58 -39.88 -14.00
CA ALA A 234 -15.12 -39.78 -12.63
C ALA A 234 -13.90 -40.71 -12.42
N ALA A 235 -12.93 -40.24 -11.64
CA ALA A 235 -12.03 -41.09 -10.88
C ALA A 235 -11.56 -40.32 -9.64
N THR A 236 -12.11 -40.71 -8.49
CA THR A 236 -11.57 -40.52 -7.15
C THR A 236 -10.10 -40.92 -7.08
N ALA A 237 -9.24 -40.00 -6.65
CA ALA A 237 -8.01 -40.31 -5.93
C ALA A 237 -7.60 -39.10 -5.09
N ALA A 238 -7.88 -39.20 -3.79
CA ALA A 238 -7.16 -38.43 -2.79
C ALA A 238 -5.67 -38.81 -2.88
N SER A 239 -4.79 -37.81 -2.93
CA SER A 239 -3.40 -38.03 -2.54
C SER A 239 -2.76 -36.74 -2.05
N ALA A 240 -2.49 -36.81 -0.75
CA ALA A 240 -1.49 -36.15 0.06
C ALA A 240 -0.61 -35.08 -0.62
N VAL A 241 -0.67 -33.90 0.00
CA VAL A 241 0.37 -32.87 0.01
C VAL A 241 1.67 -33.53 0.50
N SER A 242 2.68 -33.57 -0.36
CA SER A 242 4.03 -34.02 0.01
C SER A 242 4.59 -33.04 1.03
N ALA A 243 4.85 -33.58 2.22
CA ALA A 243 5.52 -32.91 3.31
C ALA A 243 6.87 -32.35 2.86
N ALA A 244 7.08 -31.07 3.16
CA ALA A 244 8.39 -30.46 3.15
C ALA A 244 9.24 -31.10 4.26
N SER A 245 10.44 -31.53 3.87
CA SER A 245 11.46 -32.13 4.71
C SER A 245 11.91 -31.15 5.81
N ALA A 246 11.42 -31.36 7.03
CA ALA A 246 12.03 -30.82 8.23
C ALA A 246 13.12 -31.79 8.71
N THR A 247 14.37 -31.52 8.32
CA THR A 247 15.52 -32.21 8.90
C THR A 247 15.77 -31.61 10.28
N ALA A 248 15.26 -32.29 11.31
CA ALA A 248 15.59 -32.01 12.70
C ALA A 248 17.08 -32.28 12.93
N VAL A 249 17.84 -31.21 13.14
CA VAL A 249 19.18 -31.30 13.74
C VAL A 249 18.97 -31.33 15.25
N THR A 250 19.07 -32.53 15.81
CA THR A 250 19.19 -32.78 17.24
C THR A 250 20.53 -32.25 17.72
N ALA A 251 20.57 -31.02 18.24
CA ALA A 251 21.68 -30.54 19.05
C ALA A 251 21.24 -30.60 20.52
N ALA A 252 21.61 -31.68 21.18
CA ALA A 252 21.62 -31.76 22.64
C ALA A 252 22.63 -30.74 23.16
N VAL A 253 22.15 -29.66 23.77
CA VAL A 253 22.98 -28.77 24.58
C VAL A 253 22.63 -29.01 26.03
N THR A 254 23.52 -29.75 26.69
CA THR A 254 23.64 -29.91 28.13
C THR A 254 23.84 -28.53 28.75
N ALA A 255 22.79 -27.95 29.35
CA ALA A 255 22.93 -26.76 30.19
C ALA A 255 23.46 -27.19 31.56
N ALA A 256 24.79 -27.20 31.69
CA ALA A 256 25.45 -27.22 32.98
C ALA A 256 25.26 -25.85 33.65
N VAL A 257 24.62 -25.89 34.82
CA VAL A 257 24.59 -24.80 35.79
C VAL A 257 26.00 -24.59 36.35
N PRO A 258 26.45 -23.34 36.50
CA PRO A 258 27.16 -23.00 37.72
C PRO A 258 26.42 -21.90 38.47
N ALA A 259 26.10 -22.24 39.70
CA ALA A 259 25.74 -21.30 40.74
C ALA A 259 26.97 -20.48 41.12
N SER A 260 26.82 -19.16 41.15
CA SER A 260 27.68 -18.28 41.94
C SER A 260 26.80 -17.53 42.92
N ALA A 261 26.90 -17.96 44.18
CA ALA A 261 26.30 -17.35 45.35
C ALA A 261 26.86 -15.94 45.62
N PRO A 262 26.17 -15.11 46.44
CA PRO A 262 26.57 -13.74 46.72
C PRO A 262 27.66 -13.69 47.80
N ALA A 263 28.56 -12.69 47.71
CA ALA A 263 29.45 -12.32 48.81
C ALA A 263 29.14 -10.89 49.24
N ALA A 264 28.96 -10.75 50.56
CA ALA A 264 28.51 -9.57 51.27
C ALA A 264 29.62 -8.56 51.58
N ALA A 265 29.17 -7.36 51.95
CA ALA A 265 29.79 -6.33 52.82
C ALA A 265 31.06 -5.64 52.29
N SER A 266 31.14 -4.31 52.28
CA SER A 266 31.17 -3.52 53.52
C SER A 266 30.80 -2.05 53.29
N ALA A 267 30.28 -1.45 54.37
CA ALA A 267 29.84 -0.08 54.54
C ALA A 267 30.94 0.98 54.37
N THR A 268 30.52 2.24 54.20
CA THR A 268 31.03 3.42 54.94
C THR A 268 30.11 4.63 54.64
N THR A 269 29.36 5.06 55.66
CA THR A 269 28.90 6.44 55.91
C THR A 269 29.99 7.16 56.73
N PRO A 270 29.92 8.48 57.04
CA PRO A 270 28.86 9.48 56.82
C PRO A 270 29.14 10.51 55.71
#